data_AF-A0A3L8AUM0-F1
#
_entry.id   AF-A0A3L8AUM0-F1
#
_cell.length_a   1.000
_cell.length_b   1.000
_cell.length_c   1.000
_cell.angle_alpha   90.00
_cell.angle_beta   90.00
_cell.angle_gamma   90.00
#
_symmetry.space_group_name_H-M   'P 1'
#
loop_
_entity.id
_entity.type
_entity.pdbx_description
1 polymer ?
#
loop_
_entity_poly.entity_id
_entity_poly.type
_entity_poly.pdbx_seq_one_letter_code
_entity_poly.pdbx_strand_id
1 'polypeptide(L)'
;MKTVFTTMLFSGALMATTLQAATVAEIRELSPQPGLQYKYVIDDLVAVPTAEEADAIRFTSGAHYYKQAITSTKPRITSTEKFETVPGARSRIVVPAGTDVLVNLAFTAESRCNEPGSMAPNWCEVQMLVDGVEASPQASSFPPDTYAFDSTDNGSETNSSWESHAMDRHRCIINSNSTVAKVVPVEVQWKVTNFDGGAAPAFWLDDWSFTIQLAKGCRQERLKVQE
;
A
#
# COMPACT_ATOMS: atom_id res chain seq x y z
N MET A 1 -6.76 90.75 -15.37
CA MET A 1 -7.52 89.48 -15.34
C MET A 1 -6.56 88.34 -15.64
N LYS A 2 -6.18 87.54 -14.63
CA LYS A 2 -5.44 86.29 -14.81
C LYS A 2 -6.33 85.17 -14.30
N THR A 3 -6.76 84.30 -15.20
CA THR A 3 -7.52 83.08 -14.94
C THR A 3 -6.58 82.03 -14.32
N VAL A 4 -6.98 81.46 -13.19
CA VAL A 4 -6.31 80.31 -12.57
C VAL A 4 -7.12 79.07 -12.90
N PHE A 5 -6.51 78.14 -13.63
CA PHE A 5 -7.00 76.77 -13.83
C PHE A 5 -6.58 75.94 -12.62
N THR A 6 -7.54 75.36 -11.90
CA THR A 6 -7.27 74.39 -10.83
C THR A 6 -7.43 72.98 -11.40
N THR A 7 -6.32 72.27 -11.54
CA THR A 7 -6.26 70.87 -11.96
C THR A 7 -6.57 69.97 -10.76
N MET A 8 -7.61 69.13 -10.84
CA MET A 8 -7.84 68.05 -9.87
C MET A 8 -6.90 66.88 -10.16
N LEU A 9 -6.08 66.51 -9.18
CA LEU A 9 -5.29 65.28 -9.18
C LEU A 9 -6.09 64.16 -8.49
N PHE A 10 -6.52 63.16 -9.26
CA PHE A 10 -7.03 61.90 -8.71
C PHE A 10 -5.84 61.03 -8.28
N SER A 11 -5.69 60.80 -6.98
CA SER A 11 -4.78 59.76 -6.46
C SER A 11 -5.50 58.41 -6.48
N GLY A 12 -5.18 57.57 -7.46
CA GLY A 12 -5.58 56.17 -7.48
C GLY A 12 -4.67 55.35 -6.54
N ALA A 13 -5.22 54.84 -5.45
CA ALA A 13 -4.52 53.89 -4.60
C ALA A 13 -4.53 52.50 -5.28
N LEU A 14 -3.36 52.04 -5.74
CA LEU A 14 -3.15 50.65 -6.12
C LEU A 14 -3.13 49.80 -4.84
N MET A 15 -4.21 49.08 -4.57
CA MET A 15 -4.25 48.03 -3.55
C MET A 15 -3.44 46.83 -4.08
N ALA A 16 -2.20 46.68 -3.62
CA ALA A 16 -1.45 45.45 -3.82
C ALA A 16 -2.08 44.34 -2.97
N THR A 17 -2.74 43.38 -3.62
CA THR A 17 -3.23 42.18 -2.94
C THR A 17 -2.05 41.31 -2.56
N THR A 18 -1.72 41.28 -1.27
CA THR A 18 -0.84 40.25 -0.71
C THR A 18 -1.55 38.91 -0.86
N LEU A 19 -1.09 38.07 -1.78
CA LEU A 19 -1.48 36.65 -1.83
C LEU A 19 -0.91 35.98 -0.58
N GLN A 20 -1.69 35.99 0.49
CA GLN A 20 -1.43 35.19 1.68
C GLN A 20 -1.62 33.73 1.28
N ALA A 21 -0.59 32.89 1.43
CA ALA A 21 -0.77 31.46 1.30
C ALA A 21 -1.79 31.00 2.37
N ALA A 22 -2.78 30.21 1.94
CA ALA A 22 -3.83 29.71 2.81
C ALA A 22 -3.24 29.00 4.03
N THR A 23 -3.78 29.30 5.21
CA THR A 23 -3.40 28.64 6.46
C THR A 23 -3.79 27.15 6.42
N VAL A 24 -3.17 26.31 7.26
CA VAL A 24 -3.54 24.87 7.37
C VAL A 24 -5.03 24.69 7.71
N ALA A 25 -5.62 25.65 8.46
CA ALA A 25 -7.04 25.68 8.76
C ALA A 25 -7.87 26.01 7.50
N GLU A 26 -7.47 27.02 6.72
CA GLU A 26 -8.12 27.35 5.45
C GLU A 26 -7.97 26.24 4.40
N ILE A 27 -6.85 25.53 4.35
CA ILE A 27 -6.67 24.38 3.45
C ILE A 27 -7.64 23.24 3.84
N ARG A 28 -7.91 23.03 5.13
CA ARG A 28 -8.91 22.06 5.59
C ARG A 28 -10.35 22.47 5.27
N GLU A 29 -10.64 23.76 5.27
CA GLU A 29 -11.95 24.29 4.89
C GLU A 29 -12.18 24.32 3.38
N LEU A 30 -11.16 24.69 2.60
CA LEU A 30 -11.20 24.85 1.14
C LEU A 30 -10.90 23.55 0.38
N SER A 31 -10.29 22.57 1.04
CA SER A 31 -10.16 21.19 0.57
C SER A 31 -10.98 20.29 1.50
N PRO A 32 -12.32 20.34 1.45
CA PRO A 32 -13.11 19.38 2.18
C PRO A 32 -12.63 17.99 1.72
N GLN A 33 -12.07 17.22 2.65
CA GLN A 33 -11.97 15.78 2.49
C GLN A 33 -13.36 15.36 2.00
N PRO A 34 -13.49 14.73 0.82
CA PRO A 34 -14.79 14.47 0.23
C PRO A 34 -15.70 13.90 1.32
N GLY A 35 -16.84 14.57 1.53
CA GLY A 35 -17.78 14.17 2.55
C GLY A 35 -18.05 12.68 2.39
N LEU A 36 -17.91 11.93 3.49
CA LEU A 36 -18.10 10.47 3.56
C LEU A 36 -19.57 10.09 3.32
N GLN A 37 -20.15 10.46 2.19
CA GLN A 37 -21.38 9.86 1.68
C GLN A 37 -20.99 8.70 0.75
N TYR A 38 -20.30 7.72 1.32
CA TYR A 38 -20.17 6.38 0.75
C TYR A 38 -21.01 5.45 1.63
N LYS A 39 -21.92 4.66 1.03
CA LYS A 39 -22.87 3.76 1.71
C LYS A 39 -22.18 2.54 2.34
N TYR A 40 -21.21 2.75 3.23
CA TYR A 40 -20.63 1.68 4.03
C TYR A 40 -21.21 1.74 5.43
N VAL A 41 -21.75 0.62 5.93
CA VAL A 41 -22.05 0.45 7.35
C VAL A 41 -20.75 0.06 8.05
N ILE A 42 -20.41 0.77 9.13
CA ILE A 42 -19.30 0.36 10.01
C ILE A 42 -19.80 -0.84 10.80
N ASP A 43 -19.27 -2.02 10.50
CA ASP A 43 -19.73 -3.27 11.13
C ASP A 43 -19.08 -3.48 12.51
N ASP A 44 -17.81 -3.09 12.69
CA ASP A 44 -17.14 -3.18 13.99
C ASP A 44 -15.87 -2.34 14.10
N LEU A 45 -15.72 -1.62 15.22
CA LEU A 45 -14.42 -1.13 15.72
C LEU A 45 -13.72 -2.29 16.44
N VAL A 46 -13.34 -3.31 15.67
CA VAL A 46 -12.63 -4.57 16.03
C VAL A 46 -12.71 -4.99 17.51
N ALA A 47 -13.67 -5.88 17.84
CA ALA A 47 -13.59 -6.74 19.02
C ALA A 47 -14.06 -8.20 18.81
N VAL A 48 -14.62 -8.58 17.65
CA VAL A 48 -14.96 -9.99 17.37
C VAL A 48 -14.45 -10.38 15.97
N PRO A 49 -13.61 -11.42 15.84
CA PRO A 49 -13.28 -11.97 14.53
C PRO A 49 -14.55 -12.61 13.94
N THR A 50 -15.14 -11.97 12.92
CA THR A 50 -16.20 -12.60 12.13
C THR A 50 -15.56 -13.53 11.10
N ALA A 51 -16.18 -14.70 10.87
CA ALA A 51 -15.73 -15.66 9.86
C ALA A 51 -15.97 -15.15 8.42
N GLU A 52 -16.86 -14.16 8.26
CA GLU A 52 -17.22 -13.55 6.98
C GLU A 52 -16.18 -12.49 6.59
N GLU A 53 -15.66 -12.55 5.36
CA GLU A 53 -14.78 -11.52 4.82
C GLU A 53 -15.47 -10.16 4.69
N ALA A 54 -14.70 -9.07 4.84
CA ALA A 54 -15.22 -7.72 4.68
C ALA A 54 -15.07 -7.30 3.23
N ASP A 55 -16.07 -6.63 2.68
CA ASP A 55 -16.00 -6.08 1.31
C ASP A 55 -14.84 -5.09 1.14
N ALA A 56 -14.53 -4.35 2.21
CA ALA A 56 -13.32 -3.54 2.28
C ALA A 56 -12.81 -3.42 3.72
N ILE A 57 -11.50 -3.19 3.86
CA ILE A 57 -10.87 -2.80 5.11
C ILE A 57 -10.27 -1.41 4.95
N ARG A 58 -10.74 -0.47 5.78
CA ARG A 58 -10.20 0.89 5.81
C ARG A 58 -9.14 1.00 6.90
N PHE A 59 -7.95 1.44 6.51
CA PHE A 59 -6.89 1.86 7.43
C PHE A 59 -6.83 3.39 7.49
N THR A 60 -6.72 3.95 8.69
CA THR A 60 -6.55 5.40 8.88
C THR A 60 -5.45 5.66 9.89
N SER A 61 -4.60 6.65 9.59
CA SER A 61 -3.49 7.07 10.44
C SER A 61 -3.22 8.56 10.25
N GLY A 62 -2.31 9.11 11.06
CA GLY A 62 -1.78 10.45 10.90
C GLY A 62 -0.66 10.53 9.86
N ALA A 63 0.22 11.53 10.00
CA ALA A 63 1.33 11.72 9.08
C ALA A 63 2.34 10.57 9.11
N HIS A 64 2.95 10.31 7.95
CA HIS A 64 4.16 9.51 7.85
C HIS A 64 5.32 10.17 8.58
N TYR A 65 6.11 9.39 9.32
CA TYR A 65 7.27 9.88 10.06
C TYR A 65 8.55 9.07 9.81
N TYR A 66 8.43 7.96 9.07
CA TYR A 66 9.56 7.12 8.68
C TYR A 66 9.35 6.60 7.26
N LYS A 67 10.44 6.54 6.49
CA LYS A 67 10.51 5.87 5.18
C LYS A 67 11.86 5.18 5.04
N GLN A 68 11.84 3.95 4.55
CA GLN A 68 13.00 3.22 4.06
C GLN A 68 12.67 2.64 2.69
N ALA A 69 13.64 2.65 1.79
CA ALA A 69 13.55 1.93 0.52
C ALA A 69 14.77 1.01 0.43
N ILE A 70 14.54 -0.23 0.02
CA ILE A 70 15.56 -1.22 -0.27
C ILE A 70 15.39 -1.58 -1.74
N THR A 71 16.47 -1.53 -2.51
CA THR A 71 16.42 -1.76 -3.95
C THR A 71 17.49 -2.77 -4.36
N SER A 72 17.27 -3.47 -5.47
CA SER A 72 18.24 -4.40 -6.03
C SER A 72 18.04 -4.55 -7.53
N THR A 73 19.14 -4.55 -8.26
CA THR A 73 19.23 -4.84 -9.70
C THR A 73 19.86 -6.20 -9.97
N LYS A 74 19.92 -7.06 -8.95
CA LYS A 74 20.50 -8.41 -9.06
C LYS A 74 19.36 -9.39 -9.36
N PRO A 75 19.34 -10.01 -10.55
CA PRO A 75 18.29 -10.94 -10.92
C PRO A 75 18.31 -12.17 -10.01
N ARG A 76 17.13 -12.64 -9.66
CA ARG A 76 16.90 -13.85 -8.86
C ARG A 76 15.88 -14.73 -9.56
N ILE A 77 16.02 -16.04 -9.35
CA ILE A 77 15.07 -17.04 -9.81
C ILE A 77 14.72 -17.98 -8.66
N THR A 78 13.47 -18.41 -8.60
CA THR A 78 13.02 -19.51 -7.74
C THR A 78 11.99 -20.36 -8.45
N SER A 79 11.80 -21.58 -7.94
CA SER A 79 10.73 -22.50 -8.33
C SER A 79 10.13 -23.18 -7.09
N THR A 80 10.26 -22.54 -5.92
CA THR A 80 9.75 -23.07 -4.64
C THR A 80 8.24 -22.92 -4.56
N GLU A 81 7.56 -23.99 -4.15
CA GLU A 81 6.13 -23.97 -3.83
C GLU A 81 5.84 -23.46 -2.41
N LYS A 82 6.90 -23.21 -1.62
CA LYS A 82 6.81 -22.65 -0.27
C LYS A 82 7.32 -21.23 -0.27
N PHE A 83 6.63 -20.34 0.45
CA PHE A 83 7.11 -18.98 0.61
C PHE A 83 8.50 -18.93 1.22
N GLU A 84 9.40 -18.25 0.52
CA GLU A 84 10.75 -17.93 0.98
C GLU A 84 10.96 -16.42 0.92
N THR A 85 11.83 -15.88 1.77
CA THR A 85 12.16 -14.44 1.71
C THR A 85 12.93 -14.13 0.43
N VAL A 86 12.48 -13.11 -0.30
CA VAL A 86 13.23 -12.58 -1.46
C VAL A 86 14.61 -12.12 -0.96
N PRO A 87 15.72 -12.60 -1.54
CA PRO A 87 17.05 -12.28 -1.03
C PRO A 87 17.31 -10.78 -0.94
N GLY A 88 17.50 -10.26 0.28
CA GLY A 88 17.75 -8.84 0.56
C GLY A 88 16.50 -8.03 0.93
N ALA A 89 15.29 -8.59 0.77
CA ALA A 89 14.03 -7.89 1.07
C ALA A 89 13.51 -8.16 2.50
N ARG A 90 14.42 -8.18 3.50
CA ARG A 90 14.09 -8.30 4.92
C ARG A 90 14.65 -7.09 5.68
N SER A 91 13.82 -6.47 6.50
CA SER A 91 14.20 -5.35 7.37
C SER A 91 13.53 -5.46 8.74
N ARG A 92 13.80 -4.48 9.59
CA ARG A 92 13.21 -4.32 10.91
C ARG A 92 12.80 -2.88 11.09
N ILE A 93 11.63 -2.66 11.68
CA ILE A 93 11.19 -1.34 12.14
C ILE A 93 11.12 -1.35 13.67
N VAL A 94 11.18 -0.15 14.26
CA VAL A 94 11.01 0.03 15.70
C VAL A 94 9.78 0.88 15.94
N VAL A 95 8.81 0.32 16.67
CA VAL A 95 7.61 1.01 17.11
C VAL A 95 7.83 1.52 18.53
N PRO A 96 7.82 2.85 18.77
CA PRO A 96 8.02 3.39 20.11
C PRO A 96 7.02 2.87 21.15
N ALA A 97 7.44 2.84 22.41
CA ALA A 97 6.57 2.56 23.55
C ALA A 97 5.37 3.52 23.56
N GLY A 98 4.19 3.03 23.95
CA GLY A 98 2.99 3.85 24.08
C GLY A 98 2.42 4.38 22.75
N THR A 99 2.80 3.80 21.60
CA THR A 99 2.32 4.26 20.29
C THR A 99 1.79 3.11 19.44
N ASP A 100 0.72 3.38 18.69
CA ASP A 100 0.28 2.50 17.60
C ASP A 100 0.76 3.10 16.28
N VAL A 101 1.04 2.25 15.30
CA VAL A 101 1.53 2.68 13.99
C VAL A 101 0.85 1.92 12.87
N LEU A 102 0.60 2.62 11.78
CA LEU A 102 0.27 1.98 10.51
C LEU A 102 1.58 1.76 9.74
N VAL A 103 1.85 0.49 9.40
CA VAL A 103 2.93 0.10 8.51
C VAL A 103 2.38 0.03 7.09
N ASN A 104 2.93 0.85 6.21
CA ASN A 104 2.65 0.82 4.78
C ASN A 104 3.86 0.24 4.06
N LEU A 105 3.62 -0.79 3.27
CA LEU A 105 4.61 -1.47 2.46
C LEU A 105 4.25 -1.32 0.98
N ALA A 106 5.24 -1.05 0.15
CA ALA A 106 5.10 -1.10 -1.30
C ALA A 106 6.21 -1.97 -1.88
N PHE A 107 5.89 -2.83 -2.84
CA PHE A 107 6.87 -3.62 -3.57
C PHE A 107 6.61 -3.51 -5.06
N THR A 108 7.64 -3.16 -5.83
CA THR A 108 7.64 -3.15 -7.29
C THR A 108 8.79 -3.99 -7.80
N ALA A 109 8.63 -4.64 -8.95
CA ALA A 109 9.69 -5.42 -9.57
C ALA A 109 9.46 -5.59 -11.07
N GLU A 110 10.53 -5.83 -11.81
CA GLU A 110 10.44 -6.53 -13.08
C GLU A 110 10.28 -8.03 -12.77
N SER A 111 9.27 -8.65 -13.37
CA SER A 111 8.95 -10.05 -13.12
C SER A 111 8.83 -10.82 -14.43
N ARG A 112 9.01 -12.13 -14.30
CA ARG A 112 8.58 -13.09 -15.30
C ARG A 112 8.20 -14.39 -14.60
N CYS A 113 6.97 -14.84 -14.79
CA CYS A 113 6.57 -16.20 -14.47
C CYS A 113 6.62 -17.05 -15.74
N ASN A 114 7.41 -18.13 -15.76
CA ASN A 114 7.56 -18.94 -16.96
C ASN A 114 7.53 -20.43 -16.65
N GLU A 115 6.69 -21.16 -17.36
CA GLU A 115 6.59 -22.62 -17.26
C GLU A 115 6.59 -23.25 -18.67
N PRO A 116 7.78 -23.54 -19.23
CA PRO A 116 7.88 -24.08 -20.57
C PRO A 116 7.20 -25.45 -20.71
N GLY A 117 6.30 -25.57 -21.67
CA GLY A 117 5.65 -26.85 -21.98
C GLY A 117 4.47 -27.22 -21.09
N SER A 118 4.04 -26.33 -20.19
CA SER A 118 2.75 -26.43 -19.52
C SER A 118 1.75 -25.41 -20.07
N MET A 119 0.48 -25.78 -20.06
CA MET A 119 -0.65 -24.87 -20.27
C MET A 119 -1.47 -24.70 -18.98
N ALA A 120 -0.95 -25.19 -17.85
CA ALA A 120 -1.60 -25.01 -16.57
C ALA A 120 -1.62 -23.53 -16.21
N PRO A 121 -2.73 -23.02 -15.63
CA PRO A 121 -2.85 -21.64 -15.21
C PRO A 121 -2.12 -21.44 -13.88
N ASN A 122 -0.81 -21.69 -13.85
CA ASN A 122 0.03 -21.45 -12.68
C ASN A 122 0.42 -19.97 -12.62
N TRP A 123 0.75 -19.51 -11.42
CA TRP A 123 1.21 -18.14 -11.20
C TRP A 123 2.32 -18.06 -10.16
N CYS A 124 2.97 -16.91 -10.17
CA CYS A 124 4.07 -16.55 -9.31
C CYS A 124 3.55 -15.54 -8.28
N GLU A 125 3.78 -15.82 -7.00
CA GLU A 125 3.18 -15.09 -5.89
C GLU A 125 4.23 -14.28 -5.14
N VAL A 126 3.82 -13.09 -4.72
CA VAL A 126 4.55 -12.27 -3.76
C VAL A 126 3.62 -11.93 -2.60
N GLN A 127 4.13 -12.06 -1.38
CA GLN A 127 3.47 -11.58 -0.17
C GLN A 127 4.40 -10.69 0.65
N MET A 128 3.82 -9.80 1.46
CA MET A 128 4.58 -8.95 2.36
C MET A 128 4.15 -9.22 3.80
N LEU A 129 5.10 -9.62 4.63
CA LEU A 129 4.86 -9.91 6.04
C LEU A 129 5.26 -8.72 6.91
N VAL A 130 4.45 -8.47 7.93
CA VAL A 130 4.75 -7.56 9.04
C VAL A 130 4.50 -8.33 10.33
N ASP A 131 5.53 -8.52 11.14
CA ASP A 131 5.48 -9.33 12.36
C ASP A 131 5.11 -10.80 12.11
N GLY A 132 5.54 -11.35 10.97
CA GLY A 132 5.26 -12.73 10.57
C GLY A 132 3.84 -12.98 10.05
N VAL A 133 3.02 -11.93 9.92
CA VAL A 133 1.65 -12.02 9.39
C VAL A 133 1.57 -11.26 8.08
N GLU A 134 0.88 -11.82 7.09
CA GLU A 134 0.64 -11.14 5.83
C GLU A 134 -0.07 -9.80 6.07
N ALA A 135 0.45 -8.74 5.47
CA ALA A 135 -0.15 -7.42 5.53
C ALA A 135 -1.35 -7.35 4.56
N SER A 136 -2.35 -6.55 4.87
CA SER A 136 -3.59 -6.46 4.08
C SER A 136 -3.40 -5.70 2.76
N PRO A 137 -4.06 -6.09 1.66
CA PRO A 137 -4.93 -7.28 1.52
C PRO A 137 -4.15 -8.60 1.67
N GLN A 138 -4.70 -9.49 2.49
CA GLN A 138 -4.16 -10.85 2.69
C GLN A 138 -4.78 -11.79 1.65
N ALA A 139 -4.24 -13.00 1.53
CA ALA A 139 -4.93 -14.07 0.83
C ALA A 139 -6.38 -14.19 1.33
N SER A 140 -7.32 -14.26 0.40
CA SER A 140 -8.75 -14.32 0.70
C SER A 140 -9.23 -15.76 0.88
N SER A 141 -10.52 -15.93 1.09
CA SER A 141 -11.24 -17.21 1.11
C SER A 141 -11.96 -17.46 -0.23
N PHE A 142 -11.88 -16.51 -1.17
CA PHE A 142 -12.45 -16.63 -2.51
C PHE A 142 -11.38 -17.16 -3.47
N PRO A 143 -11.59 -18.30 -4.16
CA PRO A 143 -10.61 -18.81 -5.12
C PRO A 143 -10.62 -18.01 -6.44
N PRO A 144 -9.46 -17.83 -7.12
CA PRO A 144 -8.10 -18.05 -6.61
C PRO A 144 -7.78 -17.05 -5.49
N ASP A 145 -7.26 -17.56 -4.39
CA ASP A 145 -7.25 -16.90 -3.09
C ASP A 145 -6.00 -16.06 -2.81
N THR A 146 -4.95 -16.20 -3.62
CA THR A 146 -3.67 -15.52 -3.46
C THR A 146 -3.42 -14.47 -4.53
N TYR A 147 -2.51 -13.55 -4.24
CA TYR A 147 -2.14 -12.49 -5.17
C TYR A 147 -1.14 -13.00 -6.21
N ALA A 148 -1.59 -13.13 -7.46
CA ALA A 148 -0.70 -13.34 -8.60
C ALA A 148 0.10 -12.06 -8.88
N PHE A 149 1.41 -12.12 -8.65
CA PHE A 149 2.31 -11.03 -9.04
C PHE A 149 2.56 -11.09 -10.55
N ASP A 150 2.64 -12.29 -11.11
CA ASP A 150 2.86 -12.58 -12.53
C ASP A 150 2.33 -14.00 -12.80
N SER A 151 1.96 -14.33 -14.03
CA SER A 151 1.33 -15.62 -14.36
C SER A 151 1.95 -16.26 -15.60
N THR A 152 1.72 -17.55 -15.80
CA THR A 152 2.22 -18.26 -16.97
C THR A 152 1.11 -19.05 -17.63
N ASP A 153 0.96 -18.86 -18.93
CA ASP A 153 0.17 -19.73 -19.81
C ASP A 153 0.96 -20.10 -21.08
N ASN A 154 2.29 -20.09 -20.96
CA ASN A 154 3.23 -20.30 -22.05
C ASN A 154 3.10 -19.27 -23.19
N GLY A 155 2.79 -18.01 -22.82
CA GLY A 155 2.70 -16.87 -23.75
C GLY A 155 1.51 -16.96 -24.69
N SER A 156 0.46 -17.67 -24.29
CA SER A 156 -0.77 -17.82 -25.07
C SER A 156 -1.81 -16.73 -24.78
N GLU A 157 -1.56 -15.89 -23.78
CA GLU A 157 -2.38 -14.76 -23.35
C GLU A 157 -3.87 -15.09 -23.24
N THR A 158 -4.28 -15.54 -22.06
CA THR A 158 -5.62 -16.05 -21.77
C THR A 158 -6.26 -15.34 -20.58
N ASN A 159 -7.47 -15.75 -20.19
CA ASN A 159 -8.10 -15.26 -18.95
C ASN A 159 -7.33 -15.66 -17.67
N SER A 160 -6.31 -16.50 -17.81
CA SER A 160 -5.40 -16.91 -16.74
C SER A 160 -4.09 -16.10 -16.73
N SER A 161 -3.94 -15.13 -17.65
CA SER A 161 -2.85 -14.14 -17.65
C SER A 161 -3.08 -13.05 -16.60
N TRP A 162 -2.94 -13.40 -15.32
CA TRP A 162 -2.98 -12.41 -14.24
C TRP A 162 -1.63 -11.73 -14.10
N GLU A 163 -1.64 -10.42 -14.26
CA GLU A 163 -0.42 -9.61 -14.31
C GLU A 163 -0.44 -8.51 -13.26
N SER A 164 0.72 -8.31 -12.62
CA SER A 164 1.04 -7.16 -11.79
C SER A 164 2.51 -6.80 -11.92
N HIS A 165 2.85 -5.57 -11.54
CA HIS A 165 4.24 -5.14 -11.39
C HIS A 165 4.47 -4.39 -10.07
N ALA A 166 3.41 -4.29 -9.25
CA ALA A 166 3.43 -3.51 -8.02
C ALA A 166 2.34 -3.99 -7.05
N MET A 167 2.65 -3.97 -5.76
CA MET A 167 1.68 -4.23 -4.70
C MET A 167 1.91 -3.30 -3.51
N ASP A 168 0.82 -2.84 -2.92
CA ASP A 168 0.81 -2.12 -1.63
C ASP A 168 0.14 -2.99 -0.56
N ARG A 169 0.71 -3.02 0.64
CA ARG A 169 0.15 -3.73 1.80
C ARG A 169 0.25 -2.92 3.09
N HIS A 170 -0.68 -3.17 4.00
CA HIS A 170 -0.91 -2.39 5.21
C HIS A 170 -1.10 -3.25 6.45
N ARG A 171 -0.52 -2.84 7.58
CA ARG A 171 -0.80 -3.50 8.87
C ARG A 171 -0.71 -2.52 10.04
N CYS A 172 -1.69 -2.57 10.94
CA CYS A 172 -1.59 -1.92 12.24
C CYS A 172 -0.65 -2.70 13.16
N ILE A 173 0.28 -1.99 13.80
CA ILE A 173 1.04 -2.53 14.94
C ILE A 173 0.62 -1.77 16.19
N ILE A 174 0.07 -2.52 17.13
CA ILE A 174 -0.40 -2.00 18.41
C ILE A 174 0.73 -2.11 19.43
N ASN A 175 1.15 -0.96 19.99
CA ASN A 175 2.12 -0.87 21.08
C ASN A 175 1.74 0.23 22.09
N SER A 176 0.49 0.73 22.03
CA SER A 176 -0.06 1.76 22.91
C SER A 176 -0.10 1.39 24.40
N ASN A 177 -0.23 0.11 24.74
CA ASN A 177 -0.27 -0.37 26.12
C ASN A 177 1.11 -0.81 26.66
N SER A 178 2.19 -0.63 25.89
CA SER A 178 3.53 -1.07 26.27
C SER A 178 4.40 0.09 26.77
N THR A 179 5.25 -0.18 27.76
CA THR A 179 6.28 0.75 28.24
C THR A 179 7.62 0.57 27.51
N VAL A 180 7.74 -0.42 26.62
CA VAL A 180 8.95 -0.70 25.83
C VAL A 180 8.68 -0.59 24.34
N ALA A 181 9.72 -0.25 23.58
CA ALA A 181 9.65 -0.25 22.12
C ALA A 181 9.49 -1.68 21.58
N LYS A 182 8.70 -1.84 20.52
CA LYS A 182 8.52 -3.11 19.82
C LYS A 182 9.35 -3.12 18.54
N VAL A 183 10.25 -4.10 18.41
CA VAL A 183 10.97 -4.37 17.14
C VAL A 183 10.10 -5.29 16.31
N VAL A 184 9.79 -4.88 15.09
CA VAL A 184 8.90 -5.63 14.18
C VAL A 184 9.66 -6.01 12.92
N PRO A 185 9.76 -7.31 12.57
CA PRO A 185 10.31 -7.73 11.29
C PRO A 185 9.32 -7.38 10.16
N VAL A 186 9.88 -6.94 9.03
CA VAL A 186 9.14 -6.74 7.79
C VAL A 186 9.89 -7.41 6.64
N GLU A 187 9.18 -8.12 5.78
CA GLU A 187 9.82 -8.85 4.68
C GLU A 187 8.91 -9.09 3.48
N VAL A 188 9.53 -9.22 2.32
CA VAL A 188 8.88 -9.69 1.09
C VAL A 188 9.23 -11.16 0.89
N GLN A 189 8.21 -11.97 0.60
CA GLN A 189 8.37 -13.38 0.30
C GLN A 189 7.81 -13.70 -1.08
N TRP A 190 8.33 -14.74 -1.70
CA TRP A 190 7.92 -15.23 -3.01
C TRP A 190 7.73 -16.75 -3.03
N LYS A 191 6.87 -17.23 -3.92
CA LYS A 191 6.71 -18.64 -4.28
C LYS A 191 6.09 -18.79 -5.67
N VAL A 192 5.93 -20.03 -6.13
CA VAL A 192 5.14 -20.38 -7.30
C VAL A 192 4.00 -21.33 -6.92
N THR A 193 2.92 -21.32 -7.69
CA THR A 193 1.96 -22.41 -7.68
C THR A 193 2.41 -23.53 -8.60
N ASN A 194 1.90 -24.74 -8.39
CA ASN A 194 2.17 -25.89 -9.24
C ASN A 194 0.97 -26.86 -9.21
N PHE A 195 -0.13 -26.50 -9.87
CA PHE A 195 -1.40 -27.22 -9.75
C PHE A 195 -1.47 -28.52 -10.56
N ASP A 196 -0.70 -28.63 -11.64
CA ASP A 196 -0.66 -29.80 -12.50
C ASP A 196 0.31 -30.89 -12.02
N GLY A 197 1.08 -30.62 -10.96
CA GLY A 197 2.09 -31.52 -10.40
C GLY A 197 3.29 -31.73 -11.33
N GLY A 198 3.43 -30.87 -12.34
CA GLY A 198 4.52 -30.87 -13.29
C GLY A 198 5.78 -30.24 -12.72
N ALA A 199 6.65 -29.79 -13.63
CA ALA A 199 7.78 -28.97 -13.25
C ALA A 199 7.26 -27.58 -12.87
N ALA A 200 7.45 -27.18 -11.61
CA ALA A 200 6.99 -25.89 -11.12
C ALA A 200 7.52 -24.72 -11.98
N PRO A 201 6.75 -23.63 -12.13
CA PRO A 201 7.18 -22.43 -12.83
C PRO A 201 8.51 -21.88 -12.31
N ALA A 202 9.25 -21.26 -13.22
CA ALA A 202 10.39 -20.43 -12.90
C ALA A 202 9.93 -18.98 -12.66
N PHE A 203 9.94 -18.55 -11.40
CA PHE A 203 9.70 -17.16 -11.03
C PHE A 203 11.01 -16.38 -11.06
N TRP A 204 11.16 -15.50 -12.04
CA TRP A 204 12.28 -14.57 -12.13
C TRP A 204 11.87 -13.18 -11.65
N LEU A 205 12.72 -12.56 -10.83
CA LEU A 205 12.57 -11.18 -10.36
C LEU A 205 13.87 -10.41 -10.58
N ASP A 206 13.75 -9.18 -11.06
CA ASP A 206 14.84 -8.22 -11.19
C ASP A 206 14.35 -6.79 -10.91
N ASP A 207 15.30 -5.85 -10.82
CA ASP A 207 15.05 -4.41 -10.71
C ASP A 207 13.90 -4.05 -9.73
N TRP A 208 14.00 -4.56 -8.50
CA TRP A 208 12.96 -4.41 -7.51
C TRP A 208 13.21 -3.29 -6.50
N SER A 209 12.11 -2.80 -5.93
CA SER A 209 12.08 -1.79 -4.86
C SER A 209 11.09 -2.19 -3.78
N PHE A 210 11.56 -2.33 -2.54
CA PHE A 210 10.75 -2.54 -1.34
C PHE A 210 10.77 -1.28 -0.48
N THR A 211 9.62 -0.60 -0.40
CA THR A 211 9.43 0.59 0.41
C THR A 211 8.68 0.25 1.70
N ILE A 212 9.18 0.76 2.82
CA ILE A 212 8.57 0.67 4.14
C ILE A 212 8.31 2.08 4.64
N GLN A 213 7.07 2.37 5.04
CA GLN A 213 6.67 3.64 5.61
C GLN A 213 5.91 3.42 6.92
N LEU A 214 6.14 4.30 7.91
CA LEU A 214 5.39 4.29 9.16
C LEU A 214 4.60 5.58 9.29
N ALA A 215 3.34 5.46 9.68
CA ALA A 215 2.46 6.57 10.02
C ALA A 215 2.00 6.48 11.48
N LYS A 216 1.79 7.65 12.10
CA LYS A 216 1.44 7.75 13.52
C LYS A 216 -0.02 7.33 13.76
N GLY A 217 -0.24 6.44 14.71
CA GLY A 217 -1.56 5.87 15.00
C GLY A 217 -1.97 4.84 13.95
N CYS A 218 -2.96 4.02 14.29
CA CYS A 218 -3.62 3.14 13.33
C CYS A 218 -5.05 2.87 13.78
N ARG A 219 -6.00 3.03 12.88
CA ARG A 219 -7.37 2.57 13.03
C ARG A 219 -7.70 1.68 11.85
N GLN A 220 -8.28 0.52 12.13
CA GLN A 220 -8.76 -0.43 11.14
C GLN A 220 -10.26 -0.59 11.28
N GLU A 221 -10.99 -0.52 10.16
CA GLU A 221 -12.45 -0.64 10.11
C GLU A 221 -12.84 -1.61 9.00
N ARG A 222 -13.70 -2.59 9.32
CA ARG A 222 -14.32 -3.47 8.33
C ARG A 222 -15.56 -2.77 7.77
N LEU A 223 -15.67 -2.71 6.45
CA LEU A 223 -16.74 -2.03 5.74
C LEU A 223 -17.59 -3.05 4.99
N LYS A 224 -18.92 -2.88 5.03
CA LYS A 224 -19.90 -3.60 4.21
C LYS A 224 -20.48 -2.68 3.14
N VAL A 225 -20.45 -3.11 1.88
CA VAL A 225 -21.09 -2.42 0.74
C VAL A 225 -22.58 -2.71 0.82
N GLN A 226 -23.40 -1.67 0.94
CA GLN A 226 -24.84 -1.82 0.72
C GLN A 226 -25.13 -1.85 -0.78
N GLU A 227 -25.72 -2.96 -1.25
CA GLU A 227 -26.33 -3.06 -2.58
C GLU A 227 -27.57 -2.16 -2.72
#